data_AF-A0A0G0WP13-F1
#
_entry.id   AF-A0A0G0WP13-F1
#
_cell.length_a   1.000
_cell.length_b   1.000
_cell.length_c   1.000
_cell.angle_alpha   90.00
_cell.angle_beta   90.00
_cell.angle_gamma   90.00
#
_symmetry.space_group_name_H-M   'P 1'
#
loop_
_entity.id
_entity.type
_entity.pdbx_description
1 polymer ?
#
loop_
_entity_poly.entity_id
_entity_poly.type
_entity_poly.pdbx_seq_one_letter_code
_entity_poly.pdbx_strand_id
1 'polypeptide(L)'
;MLNSKAFAHAATIVTAVFYLICASLAYIAPDLIVGIGNSWVHALNLEMIRTSTQPSFGVLLYGLVTISAVTWVTTYALIELYNRLAKK
;
A
#
# COMPACT_ATOMS: atom_id res chain seq x y z
N MET A 1 16.46 11.96 -17.20
CA MET A 1 16.17 10.57 -16.78
C MET A 1 16.06 10.52 -15.28
N LEU A 2 15.12 9.74 -14.76
CA LEU A 2 14.92 9.55 -13.32
C LEU A 2 15.86 8.46 -12.79
N ASN A 3 16.28 8.56 -11.53
CA ASN A 3 17.02 7.48 -10.86
C ASN A 3 16.03 6.42 -10.36
N SER A 4 15.95 5.29 -11.07
CA SER A 4 14.98 4.21 -10.80
C SER A 4 15.07 3.66 -9.39
N LYS A 5 16.28 3.52 -8.82
CA LYS A 5 16.47 2.99 -7.45
C LYS A 5 16.00 3.98 -6.39
N ALA A 6 16.44 5.23 -6.51
CA ALA A 6 16.04 6.28 -5.56
C ALA A 6 14.52 6.47 -5.55
N PHE A 7 13.90 6.47 -6.73
CA PHE A 7 12.45 6.59 -6.87
C PHE A 7 11.72 5.39 -6.26
N ALA A 8 12.18 4.16 -6.53
CA ALA A 8 11.60 2.95 -5.94
C ALA A 8 11.71 2.95 -4.41
N HIS A 9 12.84 3.35 -3.83
CA HIS A 9 12.97 3.48 -2.37
C HIS A 9 11.98 4.50 -1.80
N ALA A 10 11.88 5.69 -2.40
CA ALA A 10 10.96 6.72 -1.95
C ALA A 10 9.50 6.23 -1.98
N ALA A 11 9.08 5.63 -3.09
CA ALA A 11 7.74 5.07 -3.23
C ALA A 11 7.47 3.97 -2.18
N THR A 12 8.41 3.04 -1.99
CA THR A 12 8.30 1.98 -0.98
C THR A 12 8.17 2.53 0.43
N ILE A 13 8.99 3.52 0.81
CA ILE A 13 8.93 4.13 2.15
C ILE A 13 7.57 4.79 2.38
N VAL A 14 7.09 5.58 1.41
CA VAL A 14 5.78 6.25 1.51
C VAL A 14 4.66 5.21 1.63
N THR A 15 4.66 4.17 0.79
CA THR A 15 3.66 3.10 0.85
C THR A 15 3.74 2.30 2.16
N ALA A 16 4.94 2.02 2.67
CA ALA A 16 5.12 1.32 3.94
C ALA A 16 4.58 2.13 5.12
N VAL A 17 4.87 3.43 5.16
CA VAL A 17 4.30 4.34 6.18
C VAL A 17 2.78 4.40 6.08
N PHE A 18 2.26 4.54 4.86
CA PHE A 18 0.81 4.51 4.63
C PHE A 18 0.17 3.19 5.11
N TYR A 19 0.80 2.05 4.82
CA TYR A 19 0.35 0.75 5.30
C TYR A 19 0.31 0.69 6.84
N LEU A 20 1.34 1.20 7.52
CA LEU A 20 1.39 1.23 8.99
C LEU A 20 0.30 2.12 9.58
N ILE A 21 -0.02 3.25 8.94
CA ILE A 21 -1.14 4.10 9.33
C ILE A 21 -2.46 3.34 9.18
N CYS A 22 -2.70 2.69 8.03
CA CYS A 22 -3.89 1.88 7.81
C CYS A 22 -4.01 0.75 8.83
N ALA A 23 -2.91 0.04 9.10
CA ALA A 23 -2.86 -1.00 10.11
C ALA A 23 -3.21 -0.44 11.48
N SER A 24 -2.61 0.68 11.89
CA SER A 24 -2.89 1.32 13.18
C SER A 24 -4.36 1.73 13.33
N LEU A 25 -4.93 2.34 12.30
CA LEU A 25 -6.34 2.74 12.27
C LEU A 25 -7.29 1.55 12.42
N ALA A 26 -6.95 0.38 11.89
CA ALA A 26 -7.75 -0.83 12.06
C ALA A 26 -7.87 -1.28 13.54
N TYR A 27 -6.91 -0.91 14.41
CA TYR A 27 -6.97 -1.20 15.85
C TYR A 27 -7.66 -0.10 16.66
N ILE A 28 -7.37 1.17 16.35
CA ILE A 28 -7.77 2.30 17.20
C ILE A 28 -9.05 3.01 16.73
N ALA A 29 -9.37 2.95 15.44
CA ALA A 29 -10.50 3.64 14.82
C ALA A 29 -11.07 2.85 13.63
N PRO A 30 -11.60 1.64 13.86
CA PRO A 30 -12.06 0.73 12.79
C PRO A 30 -13.15 1.34 11.91
N ASP A 31 -14.11 2.08 12.49
CA ASP A 31 -15.18 2.73 11.70
C ASP A 31 -14.63 3.81 10.75
N LEU A 32 -13.54 4.51 11.15
CA LEU A 32 -12.89 5.50 10.30
C LEU A 32 -12.24 4.85 9.07
N ILE A 33 -11.48 3.77 9.27
CA ILE A 33 -10.80 3.09 8.14
C ILE A 33 -11.81 2.42 7.19
N VAL A 34 -12.90 1.88 7.72
CA VAL A 34 -13.99 1.31 6.89
C VAL A 34 -14.72 2.41 6.13
N GLY A 35 -15.02 3.55 6.76
CA GLY A 35 -15.62 4.72 6.10
C GLY A 35 -14.76 5.27 4.96
N ILE A 36 -13.45 5.41 5.18
CA ILE A 36 -12.49 5.79 4.12
C ILE A 36 -12.52 4.77 2.99
N GLY A 37 -12.44 3.47 3.30
CA GLY A 37 -12.46 2.41 2.30
C GLY A 37 -13.74 2.41 1.45
N ASN A 38 -14.90 2.60 2.07
CA ASN A 38 -16.19 2.67 1.38
C ASN A 38 -16.26 3.87 0.40
N SER A 39 -15.54 4.96 0.69
CA SER A 39 -15.48 6.12 -0.23
C SER A 39 -14.67 5.84 -1.50
N TRP A 40 -13.79 4.85 -1.48
CA TRP A 40 -12.96 4.46 -2.63
C TRP A 40 -13.55 3.29 -3.41
N VAL A 41 -14.21 2.35 -2.72
CA VAL A 41 -14.71 1.10 -3.30
C VAL A 41 -16.22 1.17 -3.52
N HIS A 42 -16.62 1.26 -4.80
CA HIS A 42 -18.02 1.55 -5.17
C HIS A 42 -18.92 0.30 -5.28
N ALA A 43 -18.34 -0.90 -5.38
CA ALA A 43 -19.07 -2.14 -5.65
C ALA A 43 -19.09 -3.13 -4.47
N LEU A 44 -18.44 -2.80 -3.35
CA LEU A 44 -18.36 -3.65 -2.16
C LEU A 44 -18.94 -2.90 -0.98
N ASN A 45 -19.72 -3.60 -0.15
CA ASN A 45 -20.11 -3.10 1.16
C ASN A 45 -19.06 -3.55 2.18
N LEU A 46 -18.13 -2.66 2.52
CA LEU A 46 -17.05 -2.98 3.47
C LEU A 46 -17.59 -3.21 4.88
N GLU A 47 -18.75 -2.63 5.24
CA GLU A 47 -19.38 -2.88 6.54
C GLU A 47 -19.88 -4.33 6.69
N MET A 48 -20.29 -4.95 5.59
CA MET A 48 -20.74 -6.36 5.61
C MET A 48 -19.58 -7.36 5.67
N ILE A 49 -18.42 -7.01 5.12
CA ILE A 49 -17.28 -7.94 5.01
C ILE A 49 -16.17 -7.66 6.02
N ARG A 50 -16.28 -6.59 6.82
CA ARG A 50 -15.32 -6.31 7.89
C ARG A 50 -15.34 -7.44 8.91
N THR A 51 -14.14 -7.91 9.27
CA THR A 51 -13.98 -8.88 10.35
C THR A 51 -14.03 -8.18 11.71
N SER A 52 -14.60 -8.84 12.71
CA SER A 52 -14.53 -8.40 14.12
C SER A 52 -13.20 -8.78 14.78
N THR A 53 -12.42 -9.65 14.15
CA THR A 53 -11.11 -10.06 14.67
C THR A 53 -10.01 -9.16 14.14
N GLN A 54 -9.20 -8.62 15.05
CA GLN A 54 -8.02 -7.86 14.68
C GLN A 54 -6.97 -8.77 14.01
N PRO A 55 -6.23 -8.27 13.01
CA PRO A 55 -5.15 -9.03 12.40
C PRO A 55 -4.12 -9.50 13.44
N SER A 56 -3.48 -10.63 13.23
CA SER A 56 -2.32 -10.97 14.05
C SER A 56 -1.10 -10.15 13.63
N PHE A 57 -0.14 -9.96 14.53
CA PHE A 57 1.13 -9.31 14.20
C PHE A 57 1.84 -9.96 13.01
N GLY A 58 1.77 -11.30 12.90
CA GLY A 58 2.34 -12.04 11.77
C GLY A 58 1.69 -11.67 10.43
N VAL A 59 0.37 -11.47 10.40
CA VAL A 59 -0.35 -11.02 9.19
C VAL A 59 0.05 -9.59 8.83
N LEU A 60 0.18 -8.69 9.81
CA LEU A 60 0.62 -7.32 9.55
C LEU A 60 2.05 -7.27 8.99
N LEU A 61 2.98 -8.02 9.58
CA LEU A 61 4.36 -8.06 9.13
C LEU A 61 4.48 -8.66 7.72
N TYR A 62 3.73 -9.74 7.46
CA TYR A 62 3.65 -10.32 6.13
C TYR A 62 3.12 -9.32 5.10
N GLY A 63 2.04 -8.59 5.45
CA GLY A 63 1.48 -7.53 4.60
C GLY A 63 2.48 -6.40 4.33
N LEU A 64 3.18 -5.92 5.36
CA LEU A 64 4.21 -4.87 5.24
C LEU A 64 5.36 -5.29 4.30
N VAL A 65 5.87 -6.51 4.46
CA VAL A 65 6.97 -7.03 3.62
C VAL A 65 6.51 -7.16 2.18
N THR A 66 5.35 -7.79 1.96
CA THR A 66 4.84 -8.06 0.61
C THR A 66 4.45 -6.78 -0.13
N ILE A 67 3.76 -5.84 0.51
CA ILE A 67 3.43 -4.54 -0.12
C ILE A 67 4.69 -3.73 -0.43
N SER A 68 5.69 -3.73 0.47
CA SER A 68 6.95 -3.01 0.24
C SER A 68 7.73 -3.58 -0.94
N ALA A 69 7.82 -4.91 -1.02
CA ALA A 69 8.50 -5.62 -2.10
C ALA A 69 7.82 -5.39 -3.46
N VAL A 70 6.49 -5.53 -3.52
CA VAL A 70 5.72 -5.30 -4.74
C VAL A 70 5.84 -3.84 -5.19
N THR A 71 5.69 -2.87 -4.28
CA THR A 71 5.85 -1.44 -4.60
C THR A 71 7.25 -1.15 -5.14
N TRP A 72 8.31 -1.69 -4.51
CA TRP A 72 9.67 -1.45 -4.96
C TRP A 72 9.90 -1.98 -6.38
N VAL A 73 9.54 -3.26 -6.60
CA VAL A 73 9.76 -3.94 -7.90
C VAL A 73 8.98 -3.27 -9.01
N THR A 74 7.68 -3.01 -8.78
CA THR A 74 6.81 -2.38 -9.79
C THR A 74 7.23 -0.96 -10.11
N THR A 75 7.60 -0.17 -9.09
CA THR A 75 8.07 1.21 -9.30
C THR A 75 9.41 1.24 -10.02
N TYR A 76 10.36 0.39 -9.63
CA TYR A 76 11.65 0.29 -10.32
C TYR A 76 11.47 -0.05 -11.81
N ALA A 77 10.65 -1.06 -12.10
CA ALA A 77 10.36 -1.49 -13.46
C ALA A 77 9.66 -0.38 -14.28
N LEU A 78 8.71 0.33 -13.67
CA LEU A 78 8.02 1.46 -14.28
C LEU A 78 8.99 2.57 -14.67
N ILE A 79 9.88 2.98 -13.75
CA ILE A 79 10.82 4.08 -14.01
C ILE A 79 11.87 3.68 -15.05
N GLU A 80 12.33 2.42 -15.04
CA GLU A 80 13.21 1.89 -16.06
C GLU A 80 12.55 1.90 -17.45
N LEU A 81 11.29 1.47 -17.53
CA LEU A 81 10.52 1.53 -18.78
C LEU A 81 10.31 2.98 -19.24
N TYR A 82 9.88 3.87 -18.35
CA TYR A 82 9.71 5.30 -18.62
C TYR A 82 11.00 5.90 -19.18
N ASN A 83 12.14 5.65 -18.53
CA ASN A 83 13.44 6.15 -18.97
C ASN A 83 13.84 5.65 -20.35
N ARG A 84 13.46 4.42 -20.74
CA ARG A 84 13.71 3.87 -22.09
C ARG A 84 12.81 4.51 -23.14
N LEU A 85 11.54 4.74 -22.79
CA LEU A 85 10.55 5.34 -23.68
C LEU A 85 10.78 6.85 -23.88
N ALA A 86 11.14 7.59 -22.82
CA ALA A 86 11.38 9.03 -22.87
C ALA A 86 12.74 9.41 -23.48
N LYS A 87 13.62 8.44 -23.71
CA LYS A 87 14.88 8.61 -24.45
C LYS A 87 14.73 8.36 -25.95
N LYS A 88 13.59 7.82 -26.39
CA LYS A 88 13.15 7.91 -27.78
C LYS A 88 12.42 9.23 -28.00
#